data_AF-A0A7S0Z5U2-F1
#
_entry.id   AF-A0A7S0Z5U2-F1
#
_cell.length_a   1.000
_cell.length_b   1.000
_cell.length_c   1.000
_cell.angle_alpha   90.00
_cell.angle_beta   90.00
_cell.angle_gamma   90.00
#
_symmetry.space_group_name_H-M   'P 1'
#
loop_
_entity.id
_entity.type
_entity.pdbx_description
1 polymer ?
#
loop_
_entity_poly.entity_id
_entity_poly.type
_entity_poly.pdbx_seq_one_letter_code
_entity_poly.pdbx_strand_id
1 'polypeptide(L)'
;TAGGQDWSPITGCVLCQSCYERYKHSGSLKRTRTKPLPPNLRRCTYEGCLRPEQSSRFYQIQEWGTAGGQDWSALAGSVLCKSCYSRYERGGTLERQKPRKSAAKATRKDSSSSCSSPIGAVGGAFAAVGQKRTR
;
A
#
# COMPACT_ATOMS: atom_id res chain seq x y z
N THR A 1 35.68 -4.87 7.80
CA THR A 1 34.32 -4.84 8.36
C THR A 1 33.48 -3.87 7.55
N ALA A 2 32.66 -4.34 6.61
CA ALA A 2 31.82 -3.43 5.84
C ALA A 2 30.72 -2.88 6.76
N GLY A 3 30.67 -1.56 6.95
CA GLY A 3 29.58 -0.88 7.64
C GLY A 3 29.56 -0.96 9.18
N GLY A 4 30.62 -1.43 9.84
CA GLY A 4 30.70 -1.43 11.32
C GLY A 4 29.67 -2.32 12.03
N GLN A 5 29.13 -3.32 11.34
CA GLN A 5 28.12 -4.24 11.88
C GLN A 5 28.68 -5.63 12.13
N ASP A 6 28.05 -6.36 13.06
CA ASP A 6 28.42 -7.72 13.43
C ASP A 6 27.86 -8.73 12.43
N TRP A 7 28.70 -9.23 11.52
CA TRP A 7 28.32 -10.23 10.51
C TRP A 7 28.28 -11.67 11.06
N SER A 8 28.76 -11.88 12.29
CA SER A 8 28.82 -13.18 12.97
C SER A 8 27.55 -14.03 12.88
N PRO A 9 26.32 -13.47 12.95
CA PRO A 9 25.09 -14.26 12.86
C PRO A 9 24.78 -14.83 11.47
N ILE A 10 25.45 -14.34 10.42
CA ILE A 10 25.15 -14.70 9.02
C ILE A 10 26.37 -15.23 8.27
N THR A 11 27.51 -15.36 8.93
CA THR A 11 28.72 -15.99 8.38
C THR A 11 28.40 -17.43 7.96
N GLY A 12 28.54 -17.73 6.67
CA GLY A 12 28.23 -19.05 6.09
C GLY A 12 26.83 -19.16 5.46
N CYS A 13 25.99 -18.14 5.56
CA CYS A 13 24.71 -18.09 4.85
C CYS A 13 24.85 -17.44 3.47
N VAL A 14 24.25 -18.05 2.43
CA VAL A 14 24.15 -17.44 1.11
C VAL A 14 22.92 -16.53 1.08
N LEU A 15 23.13 -15.22 1.05
CA LEU A 15 22.08 -14.22 0.92
C LEU A 15 21.91 -13.82 -0.55
N CYS A 16 20.67 -13.61 -0.99
CA CYS A 16 20.45 -12.91 -2.26
C CYS A 16 20.88 -11.45 -2.16
N GLN A 17 21.14 -10.80 -3.29
CA GLN A 17 21.61 -9.40 -3.36
C GLN A 17 20.75 -8.46 -2.51
N SER A 18 19.43 -8.59 -2.59
CA SER A 18 18.49 -7.73 -1.85
C SER A 18 18.60 -7.89 -0.33
N CYS A 19 18.86 -9.10 0.15
CA CYS A 19 19.04 -9.39 1.58
C CYS A 19 20.40 -8.91 2.07
N TYR A 20 21.45 -9.07 1.25
CA TYR A 20 22.78 -8.55 1.54
C TYR A 20 22.79 -7.03 1.70
N GLU A 21 22.27 -6.29 0.71
CA GLU A 21 22.24 -4.82 0.77
C GLU A 21 21.39 -4.33 1.96
N ARG A 22 20.25 -4.97 2.21
CA ARG A 22 19.44 -4.66 3.39
C ARG A 22 20.24 -4.81 4.67
N TYR A 23 20.87 -5.97 4.86
CA TYR A 23 21.64 -6.23 6.07
C TYR A 23 22.78 -5.22 6.22
N LYS A 24 23.52 -4.95 5.15
CA LYS A 24 24.59 -3.95 5.12
C LYS A 24 24.13 -2.56 5.56
N HIS A 25 22.90 -2.17 5.24
CA HIS A 25 22.35 -0.87 5.64
C HIS A 25 21.70 -0.87 7.03
N SER A 26 21.02 -1.95 7.43
CA SER A 26 20.18 -1.96 8.64
C SER A 26 20.65 -2.89 9.77
N GLY A 27 21.70 -3.69 9.56
CA GLY A 27 22.23 -4.65 10.54
C GLY A 27 21.29 -5.79 10.88
N SER A 28 20.20 -5.95 10.12
CA SER A 28 19.11 -6.85 10.46
C SER A 28 18.42 -7.39 9.21
N LEU A 29 18.40 -8.72 9.08
CA LEU A 29 17.62 -9.44 8.07
C LEU A 29 16.17 -9.62 8.48
N LYS A 30 15.78 -9.25 9.72
CA LYS A 30 14.38 -9.31 10.13
C LYS A 30 13.61 -8.34 9.25
N ARG A 31 12.81 -8.90 8.33
CA ARG A 31 11.66 -8.18 7.80
C ARG A 31 10.83 -7.81 9.03
N THR A 32 10.86 -6.54 9.42
CA THR A 32 9.78 -5.90 10.15
C THR A 32 8.54 -5.96 9.26
N ARG A 33 7.99 -7.17 9.08
CA ARG A 33 6.56 -7.31 8.87
C ARG A 33 6.01 -6.70 10.15
N THR A 34 5.43 -5.51 10.02
CA THR A 34 4.60 -4.89 11.06
C THR A 34 3.84 -6.03 11.70
N LYS A 35 4.15 -6.34 12.97
CA LYS A 35 3.49 -7.43 13.68
C LYS A 35 2.00 -7.20 13.47
N PRO A 36 1.26 -8.17 12.87
CA PRO A 36 -0.15 -7.97 12.63
C PRO A 36 -0.78 -7.66 13.98
N LEU A 37 -1.47 -6.52 14.08
CA LEU A 37 -2.11 -6.13 15.34
C LEU A 37 -3.05 -7.25 15.78
N PRO A 38 -3.15 -7.51 17.10
CA PRO A 38 -4.12 -8.44 17.63
C PRO A 38 -5.53 -8.04 17.17
N PRO A 39 -6.43 -9.00 16.94
CA PRO A 39 -7.75 -8.74 16.35
C PRO A 39 -8.55 -7.68 17.12
N ASN A 40 -8.36 -7.61 18.43
CA ASN A 40 -8.98 -6.66 19.35
C ASN A 40 -8.62 -5.19 19.04
N LEU A 41 -7.47 -4.96 18.37
CA LEU A 41 -6.96 -3.65 17.97
C LEU A 41 -7.15 -3.39 16.46
N ARG A 42 -7.91 -4.22 15.75
CA ARG A 42 -8.20 -4.06 14.30
C ARG A 42 -9.47 -3.25 14.05
N ARG A 43 -9.65 -2.16 14.78
CA ARG A 43 -10.78 -1.25 14.59
C ARG A 43 -10.28 0.17 14.44
N CYS A 44 -10.71 0.84 13.38
CA CYS A 44 -10.43 2.25 13.18
C CYS A 44 -11.14 3.07 14.28
N THR A 45 -10.37 3.88 15.02
CA THR A 45 -10.89 4.76 16.08
C THR A 45 -11.54 6.03 15.52
N TYR A 46 -11.29 6.35 14.24
CA TYR A 46 -11.84 7.55 13.61
C TYR A 46 -13.35 7.42 13.36
N GLU A 47 -14.15 8.31 13.97
CA GLU A 47 -15.62 8.28 13.89
C GLU A 47 -16.18 8.46 12.47
N GLY A 48 -15.47 9.20 11.61
CA GLY A 48 -15.87 9.40 10.21
C GLY A 48 -15.56 8.21 9.28
N CYS A 49 -15.08 7.08 9.83
CA CYS A 49 -14.75 5.90 9.03
C CYS A 49 -16.01 5.06 8.76
N LEU A 50 -16.39 4.92 7.48
CA LEU A 50 -17.54 4.09 7.08
C LEU A 50 -17.35 2.59 7.35
N ARG A 51 -16.10 2.12 7.43
CA ARG A 51 -15.74 0.70 7.47
C ARG A 51 -14.58 0.48 8.45
N PRO A 52 -14.83 0.62 9.77
CA PRO A 52 -13.76 0.60 10.76
C PRO A 52 -13.07 -0.76 10.91
N GLU A 53 -13.72 -1.88 10.55
CA GLU A 53 -13.19 -3.23 10.75
C GLU A 53 -12.73 -3.92 9.45
N GLN A 54 -13.16 -3.44 8.28
CA GLN A 54 -12.95 -4.13 7.00
C GLN A 54 -11.64 -3.76 6.30
N SER A 55 -10.61 -3.36 7.06
CA SER A 55 -9.31 -3.00 6.49
C SER A 55 -8.32 -4.16 6.55
N SER A 56 -7.52 -4.33 5.51
CA SER A 56 -6.43 -5.32 5.48
C SER A 56 -5.28 -4.99 6.44
N ARG A 57 -5.13 -3.70 6.79
CA ARG A 57 -4.04 -3.19 7.64
C ARG A 57 -4.54 -2.07 8.54
N PHE A 58 -4.00 -2.08 9.76
CA PHE A 58 -4.24 -1.09 10.79
C PHE A 58 -2.90 -0.54 11.25
N TYR A 59 -2.88 0.75 11.55
CA TYR A 59 -1.69 1.49 11.96
C TYR A 59 -2.00 2.14 13.29
N GLN A 60 -1.21 1.81 14.31
CA GLN A 60 -1.26 2.49 15.59
C GLN A 60 -0.39 3.73 15.50
N ILE A 61 -1.00 4.87 15.76
CA ILE A 61 -0.32 6.16 15.71
C ILE A 61 0.46 6.34 17.01
N GLN A 62 1.77 6.56 16.88
CA GLN A 62 2.63 6.88 18.02
C GLN A 62 2.73 8.40 18.18
N GLU A 63 2.82 8.86 19.41
CA GLU A 63 2.85 10.27 19.79
C GLU A 63 4.02 11.04 19.17
N TRP A 64 5.16 10.38 18.98
CA TRP A 64 6.38 10.96 18.40
C TRP A 64 6.56 10.69 16.90
N GLY A 65 5.56 10.13 16.23
CA GLY A 65 5.71 9.69 14.84
C GLY A 65 5.51 10.82 13.84
N THR A 66 6.58 11.40 13.28
CA THR A 66 6.51 12.29 12.10
C THR A 66 6.49 11.47 10.81
N ALA A 67 5.42 10.71 10.59
CA ALA A 67 5.24 10.01 9.31
C ALA A 67 4.72 10.99 8.25
N GLY A 68 5.40 11.11 7.11
CA GLY A 68 4.95 11.97 6.00
C GLY A 68 5.05 13.48 6.27
N GLY A 69 5.86 13.92 7.24
CA GLY A 69 6.03 15.35 7.55
C GLY A 69 4.79 16.02 8.16
N GLN A 70 3.88 15.22 8.71
CA GLN A 70 2.65 15.64 9.37
C GLN A 70 2.78 15.44 10.88
N ASP A 71 2.09 16.28 11.65
CA ASP A 71 2.03 16.17 13.11
C ASP A 71 0.91 15.22 13.51
N TRP A 72 1.26 14.02 13.96
CA TRP A 72 0.29 13.00 14.35
C TRP A 72 -0.16 13.11 15.81
N SER A 73 0.33 14.12 16.55
CA SER A 73 0.11 14.27 17.99
C SER A 73 -1.38 14.33 18.35
N ALA A 74 -2.22 14.94 17.52
CA ALA A 74 -3.67 14.99 17.73
C ALA A 74 -4.36 13.62 17.62
N LEU A 75 -3.71 12.66 16.97
CA LEU A 75 -4.20 11.30 16.73
C LEU A 75 -3.36 10.25 17.47
N ALA A 76 -2.44 10.69 18.35
CA ALA A 76 -1.59 9.81 19.14
C ALA A 76 -2.43 8.81 19.94
N GLY A 77 -2.07 7.53 19.90
CA GLY A 77 -2.80 6.45 20.56
C GLY A 77 -4.03 5.94 19.79
N SER A 78 -4.45 6.62 18.72
CA SER A 78 -5.53 6.14 17.86
C SER A 78 -5.05 5.05 16.90
N VAL A 79 -5.97 4.16 16.52
CA VAL A 79 -5.73 3.17 15.47
C VAL A 79 -6.45 3.61 14.21
N LEU A 80 -5.71 3.75 13.11
CA LEU A 80 -6.26 4.10 11.81
C LEU A 80 -6.17 2.93 10.85
N CYS A 81 -7.24 2.74 10.06
CA CYS A 81 -7.17 1.84 8.92
C CYS A 81 -6.25 2.41 7.83
N LYS A 82 -5.76 1.55 6.93
CA LYS A 82 -4.91 1.95 5.80
C LYS A 82 -5.48 3.15 5.01
N SER A 83 -6.79 3.16 4.80
CA SER A 83 -7.48 4.21 4.05
C SER A 83 -7.40 5.58 4.74
N CYS A 84 -7.67 5.62 6.05
CA CYS A 84 -7.60 6.83 6.86
C CYS A 84 -6.15 7.29 7.03
N TYR A 85 -5.24 6.35 7.34
CA TYR A 85 -3.80 6.63 7.47
C TYR A 85 -3.25 7.30 6.21
N SER A 86 -3.43 6.69 5.03
CA SER A 86 -2.91 7.26 3.78
C SER A 86 -3.61 8.54 3.33
N ARG A 87 -4.80 8.86 3.86
CA ARG A 87 -5.44 10.16 3.62
C ARG A 87 -4.75 11.24 4.45
N TYR A 88 -4.57 10.98 5.73
CA TYR A 88 -3.92 11.92 6.64
C TYR A 88 -2.47 12.18 6.24
N GLU A 89 -1.73 11.12 5.90
CA GLU A 89 -0.36 11.22 5.39
C GLU A 89 -0.23 12.14 4.17
N ARG A 90 -1.24 12.17 3.29
CA ARG A 90 -1.21 12.98 2.06
C ARG A 90 -1.79 14.38 2.20
N GLY A 91 -2.81 14.55 3.02
CA GLY A 91 -3.60 15.79 3.10
C GLY A 91 -3.66 16.44 4.47
N GLY A 92 -3.07 15.82 5.49
CA GLY A 92 -3.05 16.29 6.88
C GLY A 92 -4.38 16.40 7.58
N THR A 93 -5.45 15.95 6.93
CA THR A 93 -6.81 16.06 7.45
C THR A 93 -7.54 14.75 7.21
N LEU A 94 -8.19 14.24 8.26
CA LEU A 94 -9.11 13.10 8.14
C LEU A 94 -10.51 13.53 7.73
N GLU A 95 -10.81 14.84 7.86
CA GLU A 95 -12.10 15.41 7.48
C GLU A 95 -12.42 15.03 6.05
N ARG A 96 -13.54 14.33 5.89
CA ARG A 96 -14.06 14.01 4.57
C ARG A 96 -14.57 15.32 4.00
N GLN A 97 -13.76 15.98 3.17
CA GLN A 97 -14.22 17.09 2.36
C GLN A 97 -15.54 16.66 1.73
N LYS A 98 -16.64 17.32 2.14
CA LYS A 98 -17.95 17.11 1.52
C LYS A 98 -17.71 17.21 0.02
N PRO A 99 -18.31 16.32 -0.81
CA PRO A 99 -18.19 16.47 -2.24
C PRO A 99 -18.56 17.92 -2.54
N ARG A 100 -17.58 18.71 -2.98
CA ARG A 100 -17.88 20.04 -3.50
C ARG A 100 -18.95 19.76 -4.53
N LYS A 101 -20.14 20.35 -4.36
CA LYS A 101 -21.20 20.30 -5.35
C LYS A 101 -20.53 20.77 -6.64
N SER A 102 -20.05 19.84 -7.45
CA SER A 102 -19.48 20.14 -8.75
C SER A 102 -20.65 20.77 -9.45
N ALA A 103 -20.58 22.09 -9.62
CA ALA A 103 -21.58 22.85 -10.33
C ALA A 103 -21.91 22.05 -11.58
N ALA A 104 -23.17 21.65 -11.68
CA ALA A 104 -23.67 20.83 -12.77
C ALA A 104 -23.18 21.48 -14.07
N LYS A 105 -22.25 20.80 -14.76
CA LYS A 105 -21.93 21.16 -16.13
C LYS A 105 -23.16 20.75 -16.94
N ALA A 106 -24.09 21.70 -17.07
CA ALA A 106 -25.16 21.64 -18.04
C ALA A 106 -24.51 21.62 -19.43
N THR A 107 -24.34 20.44 -20.01
CA THR A 107 -24.14 20.30 -21.46
C THR A 107 -25.19 19.34 -21.99
N ARG A 108 -26.33 19.96 -22.31
CA ARG A 108 -27.22 19.71 -23.44
C ARG A 108 -27.31 18.26 -23.94
N LYS A 109 -28.48 17.70 -23.67
CA LYS A 109 -29.22 16.83 -24.58
C LYS A 109 -29.19 17.45 -25.98
N ASP A 110 -28.55 16.79 -26.96
CA ASP A 110 -29.18 16.54 -28.25
C ASP A 110 -28.40 15.55 -29.13
N SER A 111 -29.18 14.73 -29.84
CA SER A 111 -28.88 14.10 -31.12
C SER A 111 -27.81 12.98 -31.21
N SER A 112 -28.34 11.76 -31.11
CA SER A 112 -28.11 10.66 -32.06
C SER A 112 -27.00 10.84 -33.11
N SER A 113 -25.96 10.01 -33.02
CA SER A 113 -25.32 9.46 -34.21
C SER A 113 -24.82 8.05 -33.91
N SER A 114 -25.58 7.10 -34.43
CA SER A 114 -25.23 5.70 -34.57
C SER A 114 -24.12 5.56 -35.60
N CYS A 115 -22.98 4.99 -35.21
CA CYS A 115 -22.19 4.19 -36.13
C CYS A 115 -21.59 3.01 -35.37
N SER A 116 -22.33 1.90 -35.42
CA SER A 116 -21.82 0.55 -35.24
C SER A 116 -20.54 0.38 -36.06
N SER A 117 -19.46 -0.08 -35.42
CA SER A 117 -18.30 -0.62 -36.14
C SER A 117 -18.07 -2.08 -35.70
N PRO A 118 -17.81 -2.98 -36.66
CA PRO A 118 -17.90 -4.42 -36.48
C PRO A 118 -16.72 -5.04 -35.72
N ILE A 119 -17.03 -6.19 -35.16
CA ILE A 119 -16.17 -7.13 -34.48
C ILE A 119 -15.14 -7.66 -35.50
N GLY A 120 -13.90 -7.15 -35.43
CA GLY A 120 -12.75 -7.69 -36.15
C GLY A 120 -12.06 -8.77 -35.34
N ALA A 121 -12.44 -10.03 -35.58
CA ALA A 121 -11.69 -11.20 -35.12
C ALA A 121 -10.31 -11.24 -35.80
N VAL A 122 -9.23 -11.29 -35.02
CA VAL A 122 -7.95 -11.83 -35.48
C VAL A 122 -7.50 -12.91 -34.51
N GLY A 123 -7.65 -14.15 -34.96
CA GLY A 123 -7.06 -15.31 -34.33
C GLY A 123 -5.54 -15.27 -34.44
N GLY A 124 -4.88 -15.58 -33.33
CA GLY A 124 -3.44 -15.84 -33.28
C GLY A 124 -3.22 -17.17 -32.57
N ALA A 125 -3.14 -18.23 -33.36
CA ALA A 125 -2.60 -19.52 -32.94
C ALA A 125 -1.06 -19.46 -32.85
N PHE A 126 -0.46 -20.56 -32.37
CA PHE A 126 0.97 -20.90 -32.33
C PHE A 126 1.74 -20.38 -31.10
N ALA A 127 2.58 -21.15 -30.41
CA ALA A 127 2.93 -22.56 -30.50
C ALA A 127 3.47 -23.01 -29.13
N ALA A 128 3.22 -24.26 -28.78
CA ALA A 128 3.93 -24.95 -27.72
C ALA A 128 5.37 -25.21 -28.17
N VAL A 129 6.37 -24.80 -27.39
CA VAL A 129 7.71 -25.35 -27.47
C VAL A 129 7.98 -26.15 -26.21
N GLY A 130 8.14 -27.45 -26.42
CA GLY A 130 8.56 -28.40 -25.40
C GLY A 130 10.07 -28.47 -25.26
N GLN A 131 10.46 -28.91 -24.06
CA GLN A 131 11.61 -29.77 -23.73
C GLN A 131 13.03 -29.24 -24.00
N LYS A 132 13.86 -29.29 -22.95
CA LYS A 132 14.85 -30.38 -22.79
C LYS A 132 15.31 -30.48 -21.34
N ARG A 133 15.11 -31.68 -20.78
CA ARG A 133 15.86 -32.24 -19.65
C ARG A 133 17.26 -32.56 -20.14
N THR A 134 18.28 -32.24 -19.36
CA THR A 134 19.56 -32.95 -19.39
C THR A 134 19.92 -33.35 -17.97
N ARG A 135 20.44 -34.58 -17.90
CA ARG A 135 20.83 -35.36 -16.73
C ARG A 135 21.89 -34.68 -15.89
#